data_AF-N2AIA9-F1
#
_entry.id   AF-N2AIA9-F1
#
_cell.length_a   1.000
_cell.length_b   1.000
_cell.length_c   1.000
_cell.angle_alpha   90.00
_cell.angle_beta   90.00
_cell.angle_gamma   90.00
#
_symmetry.space_group_name_H-M   'P 1'
#
loop_
_entity.id
_entity.type
_entity.pdbx_description
1 polymer ?
#
loop_
_entity_poly.entity_id
_entity_poly.type
_entity_poly.pdbx_seq_one_letter_code
_entity_poly.pdbx_strand_id
1 'polypeptide(L)'
;MTAYTIEQMLPDIPRLYTALAEWLACVVCIVEQRQRFEKWKVCGILGLALPVQTVFLVLTKGQSGFLWFFYMAVALFFMYLLIWGCTDSNAPDAAYHCIRAFVMAEFAASLEWQLYCYGYYSCGFTRQWLSVFLLLGIYGVVYFILWKLGR
;
A
#
# COMPACT_ATOMS: atom_id res chain seq x y z
N MET A 1 19.59 22.59 25.96
CA MET A 1 19.93 21.64 24.88
C MET A 1 18.90 20.50 24.95
N THR A 2 17.73 20.71 24.35
CA THR A 2 16.65 19.73 24.32
C THR A 2 17.08 18.58 23.43
N ALA A 3 17.23 17.39 24.01
CA ALA A 3 17.37 16.16 23.24
C ALA A 3 16.06 15.94 22.48
N TYR A 4 15.99 16.44 21.25
CA TYR A 4 14.99 16.01 20.28
C TYR A 4 15.28 14.53 20.02
N THR A 5 14.54 13.65 20.68
CA THR A 5 14.57 12.22 20.41
C THR A 5 14.22 12.03 18.93
N ILE A 6 15.01 11.22 18.22
CA ILE A 6 14.85 10.94 16.77
C ILE A 6 13.39 10.56 16.42
N GLU A 7 12.65 9.97 17.36
CA GLU A 7 11.21 9.68 17.32
C GLU A 7 10.31 10.90 17.03
N GLN A 8 10.73 12.12 17.37
CA GLN A 8 10.02 13.36 17.06
C GLN A 8 10.38 13.94 15.68
N MET A 9 11.43 13.43 15.02
CA MET A 9 11.91 13.96 13.75
C MET A 9 11.24 13.34 12.52
N LEU A 10 10.64 12.15 12.63
CA LEU A 10 9.89 11.57 11.53
C LEU A 10 8.63 10.87 12.08
N PRO A 11 7.44 11.46 11.88
CA PRO A 11 6.21 10.80 12.28
C PRO A 11 6.05 9.48 11.51
N ASP A 12 5.36 8.50 12.10
CA ASP A 12 5.03 7.24 11.42
C ASP A 12 4.14 7.51 10.20
N ILE A 13 4.33 6.70 9.15
CA ILE A 13 3.47 6.72 7.96
C ILE A 13 2.03 6.46 8.40
N PRO A 14 1.05 7.29 7.98
CA PRO A 14 -0.35 7.04 8.22
C PRO A 14 -0.75 5.69 7.61
N ARG A 15 -1.21 4.76 8.46
CA ARG A 15 -1.56 3.40 8.03
C ARG A 15 -2.65 3.33 6.97
N LEU A 16 -3.48 4.37 6.86
CA LEU A 16 -4.44 4.52 5.77
C LEU A 16 -3.73 4.64 4.41
N TYR A 17 -2.60 5.34 4.34
CA TYR A 17 -1.81 5.48 3.11
C TYR A 17 -1.16 4.16 2.73
N THR A 18 -0.58 3.45 3.71
CA THR A 18 -0.08 2.08 3.51
C THR A 18 -1.19 1.15 2.99
N ALA A 19 -2.36 1.15 3.63
CA ALA A 19 -3.50 0.33 3.20
C ALA A 19 -3.95 0.66 1.76
N LEU A 20 -3.96 1.96 1.40
CA LEU A 20 -4.27 2.41 0.05
C LEU A 20 -3.22 1.96 -0.97
N ALA A 21 -1.93 2.03 -0.61
CA ALA A 21 -0.84 1.55 -1.46
C ALA A 21 -0.94 0.04 -1.69
N GLU A 22 -1.15 -0.74 -0.64
CA GLU A 22 -1.31 -2.20 -0.75
C GLU A 22 -2.53 -2.56 -1.60
N TRP A 23 -3.65 -1.87 -1.39
CA TRP A 23 -4.86 -2.08 -2.18
C TRP A 23 -4.65 -1.73 -3.66
N LEU A 24 -4.06 -0.57 -3.97
CA LEU A 24 -3.77 -0.17 -5.35
C LEU A 24 -2.79 -1.15 -6.03
N ALA A 25 -1.80 -1.65 -5.30
CA ALA A 25 -0.88 -2.65 -5.83
C ALA A 25 -1.61 -3.96 -6.19
N CYS A 26 -2.51 -4.43 -5.32
CA CYS A 26 -3.38 -5.57 -5.61
C CYS A 26 -4.25 -5.34 -6.85
N VAL A 27 -4.87 -4.16 -6.96
CA VAL A 27 -5.71 -3.79 -8.11
C VAL A 27 -4.90 -3.85 -9.41
N VAL A 28 -3.72 -3.23 -9.44
CA VAL A 28 -2.84 -3.22 -10.62
C VAL A 28 -2.43 -4.65 -11.00
N CYS A 29 -2.00 -5.46 -10.04
CA CYS A 29 -1.62 -6.85 -10.30
C CYS A 29 -2.78 -7.72 -10.81
N ILE A 30 -4.00 -7.53 -10.29
CA ILE A 30 -5.19 -8.28 -10.75
C ILE A 30 -5.63 -7.82 -12.14
N VAL A 31 -5.44 -6.55 -12.50
CA VAL A 31 -5.75 -6.03 -13.84
C VAL A 31 -4.71 -6.45 -14.89
N GLU A 32 -3.45 -6.58 -14.48
CA GLU A 32 -2.36 -7.08 -15.34
C GLU A 32 -2.52 -8.58 -15.65
N GLN A 33 -3.05 -9.35 -14.71
CA GLN A 33 -3.28 -10.79 -14.86
C GLN A 33 -4.65 -11.12 -15.46
N ARG A 34 -4.80 -12.37 -15.93
CA ARG A 34 -6.08 -12.88 -16.41
C ARG A 34 -7.03 -13.12 -15.23
N GLN A 35 -8.08 -12.31 -15.16
CA GLN A 35 -9.11 -12.40 -14.14
C GLN A 35 -9.93 -13.69 -14.31
N ARG A 36 -10.10 -14.43 -13.22
CA ARG A 36 -10.88 -15.67 -13.18
C ARG A 36 -12.39 -15.41 -13.20
N PHE A 37 -12.82 -14.26 -12.70
CA PHE A 37 -14.22 -13.86 -12.59
C PHE A 37 -14.55 -12.64 -13.44
N GLU A 38 -15.85 -12.44 -13.68
CA GLU A 38 -16.41 -11.22 -14.26
C GLU A 38 -15.88 -9.98 -13.52
N LYS A 39 -15.51 -8.94 -14.29
CA LYS A 39 -14.92 -7.68 -13.78
C LYS A 39 -15.74 -7.08 -12.63
N TRP A 40 -17.05 -7.22 -12.66
CA TRP A 40 -17.95 -6.73 -11.61
C TRP A 40 -17.76 -7.44 -10.27
N LYS A 41 -17.57 -8.77 -10.27
CA LYS A 41 -17.34 -9.56 -9.05
C LYS A 41 -15.97 -9.23 -8.45
N VAL A 42 -14.95 -9.13 -9.29
CA VAL A 42 -13.60 -8.72 -8.86
C VAL A 42 -13.63 -7.31 -8.27
N CYS A 43 -14.36 -6.38 -8.90
CA CYS A 43 -14.54 -5.02 -8.36
C CYS A 43 -15.25 -5.03 -6.99
N GLY A 44 -16.25 -5.90 -6.80
CA GLY A 44 -16.92 -6.07 -5.50
C GLY A 44 -15.98 -6.61 -4.41
N ILE A 45 -15.17 -7.62 -4.74
CA ILE A 45 -14.18 -8.20 -3.82
C ILE A 45 -13.12 -7.14 -3.45
N LEU A 46 -12.60 -6.41 -4.45
CA LEU A 46 -11.65 -5.32 -4.22
C LEU A 46 -12.26 -4.18 -3.39
N GLY A 47 -13.53 -3.84 -3.64
CA GLY A 47 -14.24 -2.82 -2.86
C GLY A 47 -14.41 -3.20 -1.39
N LEU A 48 -14.55 -4.49 -1.08
CA LEU A 48 -14.60 -5.01 0.29
C LEU A 48 -13.20 -5.19 0.92
N ALA A 49 -12.18 -5.48 0.12
CA ALA A 49 -10.81 -5.65 0.59
C ALA A 49 -10.24 -4.39 1.25
N LEU A 50 -10.50 -3.22 0.66
CA LEU A 50 -9.99 -1.93 1.15
C LEU A 50 -10.43 -1.59 2.60
N PRO A 51 -11.72 -1.62 2.96
CA PRO A 51 -12.13 -1.34 4.33
C PRO A 51 -11.63 -2.41 5.30
N VAL A 52 -11.61 -3.70 4.91
CA VAL A 52 -11.09 -4.78 5.76
C VAL A 52 -9.62 -4.56 6.08
N GLN A 53 -8.79 -4.27 5.07
CA GLN A 53 -7.36 -4.03 5.21
C GLN A 53 -7.07 -2.75 6.00
N THR A 54 -7.83 -1.69 5.74
CA THR A 54 -7.75 -0.43 6.51
C THR A 54 -8.07 -0.65 7.98
N VAL A 55 -9.18 -1.34 8.29
CA VAL A 55 -9.57 -1.64 9.68
C VAL A 55 -8.52 -2.50 10.36
N PHE A 56 -8.00 -3.52 9.68
CA PHE A 56 -6.95 -4.39 10.20
C PHE A 56 -5.67 -3.60 10.56
N LEU A 57 -5.21 -2.73 9.66
CA LEU A 57 -4.02 -1.90 9.88
C LEU A 57 -4.23 -0.84 10.96
N VAL A 58 -5.43 -0.23 11.05
CA VAL A 58 -5.76 0.75 12.09
C VAL A 58 -5.84 0.09 13.47
N LEU A 59 -6.44 -1.11 13.58
CA LEU A 59 -6.52 -1.84 14.85
C LEU A 59 -5.15 -2.32 15.35
N THR A 60 -4.21 -2.58 14.45
CA THR A 60 -2.85 -3.01 14.78
C THR A 60 -1.88 -1.84 14.99
N LYS A 61 -2.39 -0.60 15.00
CA LYS A 61 -1.61 0.63 15.24
C LYS A 61 -1.06 0.65 16.67
N GLY A 62 0.24 0.92 16.80
CA GLY A 62 0.93 1.03 18.11
C GLY A 62 1.57 -0.26 18.61
N GLN A 63 1.49 -1.35 17.85
CA GLN A 63 2.20 -2.59 18.18
C GLN A 63 3.64 -2.52 17.65
N SER A 64 4.61 -2.64 18.55
CA SER A 64 6.05 -2.64 18.25
C SER A 64 6.68 -4.00 18.60
N GLY A 65 7.85 -4.28 18.03
CA GLY A 65 8.57 -5.54 18.24
C GLY A 65 8.08 -6.69 17.36
N PHE A 66 8.18 -7.94 17.85
CA PHE A 66 7.94 -9.15 17.05
C PHE A 66 6.48 -9.28 16.54
N LEU A 67 5.51 -8.74 17.31
CA LEU A 67 4.10 -8.73 16.91
C LEU A 67 3.83 -7.94 15.63
N TRP A 68 4.59 -6.86 15.40
CA TRP A 68 4.47 -6.07 14.17
C TRP A 68 4.77 -6.90 12.91
N PHE A 69 5.82 -7.74 12.96
CA PHE A 69 6.19 -8.60 11.83
C PHE A 69 5.09 -9.63 11.52
N PHE A 70 4.44 -10.17 12.55
CA PHE A 70 3.28 -11.04 12.34
C PHE A 70 2.11 -10.32 11.69
N TYR A 71 1.79 -9.10 12.12
CA TYR A 71 0.70 -8.34 11.50
C TYR A 71 0.98 -8.01 10.04
N MET A 72 2.22 -7.66 9.70
CA MET A 72 2.63 -7.45 8.30
C MET A 72 2.57 -8.75 7.48
N ALA A 73 2.98 -9.88 8.06
CA ALA A 73 2.84 -11.18 7.40
C ALA A 73 1.37 -11.55 7.14
N VAL A 74 0.46 -11.22 8.06
CA VAL A 74 -0.99 -11.43 7.87
C VAL A 74 -1.54 -10.50 6.78
N ALA A 75 -1.11 -9.24 6.72
CA ALA A 75 -1.49 -8.33 5.65
C ALA A 75 -1.04 -8.84 4.27
N LEU A 76 0.21 -9.29 4.16
CA LEU A 76 0.74 -9.92 2.95
C LEU A 76 -0.04 -11.18 2.56
N PHE A 77 -0.40 -12.02 3.54
CA PHE A 77 -1.22 -13.19 3.30
C PHE A 77 -2.63 -12.83 2.79
N PHE A 78 -3.22 -11.75 3.30
CA PHE A 78 -4.49 -11.23 2.81
C PHE A 78 -4.38 -10.75 1.35
N MET A 79 -3.32 -10.03 0.99
CA MET A 79 -3.03 -9.65 -0.39
C MET A 79 -2.90 -10.89 -1.30
N TYR A 80 -2.19 -11.92 -0.84
CA TYR A 80 -2.04 -13.18 -1.57
C TYR A 80 -3.38 -13.85 -1.83
N LEU A 81 -4.25 -13.97 -0.81
CA LEU A 81 -5.58 -14.55 -0.95
C LEU A 81 -6.47 -13.77 -1.92
N LEU A 82 -6.38 -12.43 -1.91
CA LEU A 82 -7.12 -11.58 -2.84
C LEU A 82 -6.69 -11.80 -4.29
N ILE A 83 -5.37 -11.81 -4.53
CA ILE A 83 -4.81 -12.01 -5.87
C ILE A 83 -5.17 -13.42 -6.35
N TRP A 84 -4.83 -14.45 -5.58
CA TRP A 84 -5.09 -15.85 -5.92
C TRP A 84 -6.58 -16.16 -6.11
N GLY A 85 -7.45 -15.53 -5.32
CA GLY A 85 -8.90 -15.68 -5.48
C GLY A 85 -9.45 -15.00 -6.73
N CYS A 86 -8.84 -13.90 -7.20
CA CYS A 86 -9.32 -13.14 -8.34
C CYS A 86 -8.67 -13.52 -9.67
N THR A 87 -7.49 -14.14 -9.68
CA THR A 87 -6.73 -14.50 -10.88
C THR A 87 -6.79 -15.99 -11.18
N ASP A 88 -6.72 -16.35 -12.46
CA ASP A 88 -6.69 -17.74 -12.92
C ASP A 88 -5.23 -18.21 -13.08
N SER A 89 -4.48 -18.17 -11.98
CA SER A 89 -3.03 -18.44 -11.95
C SER A 89 -2.68 -19.51 -10.94
N ASN A 90 -1.56 -20.21 -11.16
CA ASN A 90 -1.07 -21.18 -10.20
C ASN A 90 -0.68 -20.49 -8.89
N ALA A 91 -0.78 -21.20 -7.77
CA ALA A 91 -0.37 -20.72 -6.44
C ALA A 91 1.05 -20.09 -6.40
N PRO A 92 2.10 -20.70 -6.99
CA PRO A 92 3.44 -20.08 -7.03
C PRO A 92 3.49 -18.79 -7.85
N ASP A 93 2.76 -18.71 -8.96
CA ASP A 93 2.72 -17.51 -9.80
C ASP A 93 2.01 -16.36 -9.07
N ALA A 94 0.89 -16.66 -8.41
CA ALA A 94 0.17 -15.71 -7.58
C ALA A 94 1.03 -15.20 -6.40
N ALA A 95 1.84 -16.07 -5.80
CA ALA A 95 2.77 -15.68 -4.73
C ALA A 95 3.86 -14.73 -5.24
N TYR A 96 4.45 -15.01 -6.41
CA TYR A 96 5.43 -14.13 -7.04
C TYR A 96 4.86 -12.73 -7.30
N HIS A 97 3.66 -12.67 -7.88
CA HIS A 97 2.98 -11.39 -8.13
C HIS A 97 2.59 -10.67 -6.84
N CYS A 98 2.18 -11.40 -5.79
CA CYS A 98 1.88 -10.82 -4.49
C CYS A 98 3.10 -10.16 -3.86
N ILE A 99 4.25 -10.85 -3.83
CA ILE A 99 5.50 -10.28 -3.28
C ILE A 99 5.90 -9.04 -4.08
N ARG A 100 5.81 -9.09 -5.41
CA ARG A 100 6.09 -7.94 -6.28
C ARG A 100 5.16 -6.75 -5.97
N ALA A 101 3.86 -7.02 -5.80
CA ALA A 101 2.86 -6.01 -5.43
C ALA A 101 3.16 -5.37 -4.07
N PHE A 102 3.49 -6.20 -3.07
CA PHE A 102 3.79 -5.76 -1.71
C PHE A 102 5.03 -4.86 -1.67
N VAL A 103 6.13 -5.27 -2.30
CA VAL A 103 7.36 -4.45 -2.37
C VAL A 103 7.08 -3.10 -3.02
N MET A 104 6.24 -3.08 -4.05
CA MET A 104 5.86 -1.85 -4.75
C MET A 104 4.95 -0.95 -3.91
N ALA A 105 4.03 -1.53 -3.13
CA ALA A 105 3.19 -0.80 -2.19
C ALA A 105 4.04 -0.13 -1.10
N GLU A 106 4.94 -0.89 -0.48
CA GLU A 106 5.87 -0.38 0.54
C GLU A 106 6.78 0.71 -0.02
N PHE A 107 7.31 0.53 -1.24
CA PHE A 107 8.10 1.54 -1.91
C PHE A 107 7.29 2.83 -2.17
N ALA A 108 6.08 2.71 -2.70
CA ALA A 108 5.21 3.87 -2.96
C ALA A 108 4.86 4.62 -1.67
N ALA A 109 4.52 3.89 -0.61
CA ALA A 109 4.21 4.47 0.70
C ALA A 109 5.43 5.17 1.33
N SER A 110 6.61 4.55 1.27
CA SER A 110 7.84 5.16 1.76
C SER A 110 8.22 6.42 0.99
N LEU A 111 8.09 6.39 -0.34
CA LEU A 111 8.42 7.52 -1.22
C LEU A 111 7.45 8.70 -1.00
N GLU A 112 6.16 8.44 -0.88
CA GLU A 112 5.15 9.45 -0.54
C GLU A 112 5.48 10.14 0.77
N TRP A 113 5.77 9.35 1.81
CA TRP A 113 6.06 9.89 3.12
C TRP A 113 7.35 10.70 3.16
N GLN A 114 8.41 10.23 2.50
CA GLN A 114 9.68 10.95 2.40
C GLN A 114 9.52 12.29 1.69
N LEU A 115 8.77 12.34 0.59
CA LEU A 115 8.48 13.58 -0.14
C LEU A 115 7.58 14.52 0.66
N TYR A 116 6.59 13.97 1.39
CA TYR A 116 5.75 14.76 2.29
C TYR A 116 6.58 15.40 3.41
N CYS A 117 7.43 14.63 4.09
CA CYS A 117 8.33 15.15 5.12
C CYS A 117 9.30 16.18 4.53
N TYR A 118 9.88 15.92 3.36
CA TYR A 118 10.75 16.88 2.68
C TYR A 118 10.03 18.20 2.38
N GLY A 119 8.82 18.16 1.85
CA GLY A 119 8.00 19.34 1.57
C GLY A 119 7.57 20.09 2.83
N TYR A 120 7.24 19.37 3.90
CA TYR A 120 6.86 19.95 5.19
C TYR A 120 8.05 20.70 5.82
N TYR A 121 9.22 20.05 5.92
CA TYR A 121 10.40 20.64 6.57
C TYR A 121 11.13 21.68 5.69
N SER A 122 11.18 21.51 4.36
CA SER A 122 11.96 22.38 3.47
C SER A 122 11.15 23.56 2.90
N CYS A 123 9.85 23.39 2.69
CA CYS A 123 8.98 24.40 2.05
C CYS A 123 7.88 24.96 2.98
N GLY A 124 7.73 24.44 4.20
CA GLY A 124 6.72 24.91 5.15
C GLY A 124 5.28 24.64 4.71
N PHE A 125 5.06 23.61 3.87
CA PHE A 125 3.71 23.26 3.41
C PHE A 125 2.87 22.65 4.54
N THR A 126 1.92 23.42 5.07
CA THR A 126 1.01 22.96 6.13
C THR A 126 -0.38 22.56 5.63
N ARG A 127 -0.67 22.71 4.32
CA ARG A 127 -2.00 22.50 3.76
C ARG A 127 -2.23 21.02 3.41
N GLN A 128 -3.19 20.39 4.08
CA GLN A 128 -3.59 18.99 3.87
C GLN A 128 -3.93 18.63 2.41
N TRP A 129 -4.47 19.58 1.63
CA TRP A 129 -4.78 19.36 0.21
C TRP A 129 -3.53 19.04 -0.63
N LEU A 130 -2.39 19.68 -0.34
CA LEU A 130 -1.13 19.42 -1.04
C LEU A 130 -0.60 18.01 -0.76
N SER A 131 -0.76 17.51 0.47
CA SER A 131 -0.44 16.12 0.81
C SER A 131 -1.24 15.14 -0.03
N VAL A 132 -2.54 15.37 -0.18
CA VAL A 132 -3.42 14.51 -1.00
C VAL A 132 -3.05 14.57 -2.48
N PHE A 133 -2.71 15.75 -3.00
CA PHE A 133 -2.21 15.89 -4.38
C PHE A 133 -0.90 15.16 -4.60
N LEU A 134 0.03 15.26 -3.66
CA LEU A 134 1.33 14.58 -3.70
C LEU A 134 1.15 13.05 -3.64
N LEU A 135 0.27 12.58 -2.77
CA LEU A 135 -0.13 11.17 -2.67
C LEU A 135 -0.74 10.66 -3.99
N LEU A 136 -1.74 11.36 -4.54
CA LEU A 136 -2.37 11.00 -5.81
C LEU A 136 -1.37 11.02 -6.97
N GLY A 137 -0.48 12.00 -7.00
CA GLY A 137 0.56 12.12 -8.01
C GLY A 137 1.56 10.96 -7.94
N ILE A 138 2.07 10.64 -6.75
CA ILE A 138 3.06 9.59 -6.57
C ILE A 138 2.46 8.23 -6.83
N TYR A 139 1.30 7.92 -6.23
CA TYR A 139 0.65 6.64 -6.45
C TYR A 139 0.26 6.51 -7.92
N GLY A 140 -0.32 7.55 -8.52
CA GLY A 140 -0.62 7.58 -9.94
C GLY A 140 0.61 7.28 -10.81
N VAL A 141 1.74 7.95 -10.59
CA VAL A 141 2.97 7.74 -11.36
C VAL A 141 3.56 6.36 -11.13
N VAL A 142 3.70 5.91 -9.88
CA VAL A 142 4.29 4.60 -9.55
C VAL A 142 3.46 3.48 -10.15
N TYR A 143 2.14 3.48 -9.91
CA TYR A 143 1.26 2.44 -10.46
C TYR A 143 1.11 2.52 -11.97
N PHE A 144 1.18 3.72 -12.57
CA PHE A 144 1.20 3.86 -14.03
C PHE A 144 2.47 3.27 -14.65
N ILE A 145 3.64 3.53 -14.05
CA ILE A 145 4.91 2.94 -14.49
C ILE A 145 4.85 1.41 -14.35
N LEU A 146 4.33 0.89 -13.23
CA LEU A 146 4.18 -0.55 -13.02
C LEU A 146 3.25 -1.17 -14.05
N TRP A 147 2.11 -0.54 -14.33
CA TRP A 147 1.18 -1.00 -15.36
C TRP A 147 1.80 -0.98 -16.75
N LYS A 148 2.64 0.02 -17.06
CA LYS A 148 3.41 0.10 -18.30
C LYS A 148 4.50 -0.97 -18.41
N LEU A 149 5.11 -1.36 -17.28
CA LEU A 149 6.20 -2.33 -17.23
C LEU A 149 5.69 -3.78 -17.28
N GLY A 150 4.49 -4.02 -16.76
CA GLY A 150 3.83 -5.33 -16.73
C GLY A 150 3.06 -5.70 -18.01
N ARG A 151 3.00 -4.81 -19.00
CA ARG A 151 2.26 -4.99 -20.26
C ARG A 151 3.20 -5.16 -21.44
#